data_AF-A0A3S3M2M6-F1
#
_entry.id   AF-A0A3S3M2M6-F1
#
_cell.length_a   1.000
_cell.length_b   1.000
_cell.length_c   1.000
_cell.angle_alpha   90.00
_cell.angle_beta   90.00
_cell.angle_gamma   90.00
#
_symmetry.space_group_name_H-M   'P 1'
#
loop_
_entity.id
_entity.type
_entity.pdbx_description
1 polymer ?
#
loop_
_entity_poly.entity_id
_entity_poly.type
_entity_poly.pdbx_seq_one_letter_code
_entity_poly.pdbx_strand_id
1 'polypeptide(L)'
;MVSHEVEEGEDDDRRSRINKKRSIDSTPSSSRKSKKEAKGVGEKMANQIDHLIEVVATRQLGDEESTRSTPTIIDCIKRLDAMDQVNSGSELYFYAVDLFSKKNYRMTFMGFEKPDVRLKWLQQMYAMEHSLE
;
A
#
# COMPACT_ATOMS: atom_id res chain seq x y z
N MET A 1 34.37 -42.28 17.06
CA MET A 1 35.77 -42.50 17.47
C MET A 1 36.57 -42.39 16.18
N VAL A 2 37.43 -41.41 15.93
CA VAL A 2 38.42 -40.68 16.75
C VAL A 2 38.55 -39.28 16.11
N SER A 3 38.27 -38.20 16.84
CA SER A 3 39.24 -37.16 17.30
C SER A 3 40.29 -36.79 16.25
N HIS A 4 40.22 -35.57 15.69
CA HIS A 4 40.97 -34.37 16.12
C HIS A 4 42.48 -34.54 16.03
N GLU A 5 43.12 -33.70 15.21
CA GLU A 5 44.40 -32.99 15.37
C GLU A 5 44.78 -32.46 13.96
N VAL A 6 45.44 -31.33 13.69
CA VAL A 6 45.98 -30.14 14.36
C VAL A 6 46.45 -29.28 13.18
N GLU A 7 46.26 -27.96 13.18
CA GLU A 7 47.40 -27.05 13.06
C GLU A 7 47.01 -25.60 13.33
N GLU A 8 47.59 -25.12 14.42
CA GLU A 8 47.83 -23.72 14.76
C GLU A 8 48.60 -22.99 13.66
N GLY A 9 48.30 -21.70 13.56
CA GLY A 9 49.14 -20.72 12.89
C GLY A 9 48.88 -19.37 13.53
N GLU A 10 49.50 -19.14 14.70
CA GLU A 10 49.75 -17.81 15.26
C GLU A 10 50.86 -17.11 14.45
N ASP A 11 50.88 -15.77 14.50
CA ASP A 11 51.97 -14.81 14.17
C ASP A 11 51.39 -13.66 13.31
N ASP A 12 51.75 -12.38 13.44
CA ASP A 12 52.56 -11.59 14.37
C ASP A 12 52.16 -10.12 14.11
N ASP A 13 52.22 -9.32 15.16
CA ASP A 13 52.15 -7.86 15.17
C ASP A 13 52.96 -7.20 14.04
N ARG A 14 52.46 -6.11 13.43
CA ARG A 14 53.31 -4.94 13.05
C ARG A 14 52.51 -3.73 12.55
N ARG A 15 52.27 -2.85 13.52
CA ARG A 15 52.17 -1.39 13.40
C ARG A 15 53.12 -0.82 12.32
N SER A 16 52.57 -0.13 11.32
CA SER A 16 53.36 0.78 10.46
C SER A 16 52.63 2.11 10.29
N ARG A 17 53.01 3.06 11.15
CA ARG A 17 52.85 4.50 10.91
C ARG A 17 53.94 4.92 9.92
N ILE A 18 53.57 5.35 8.72
CA ILE A 18 54.48 6.11 7.85
C ILE A 18 53.77 7.35 7.31
N ASN A 19 54.18 8.49 7.86
CA ASN A 19 53.95 9.83 7.33
C ASN A 19 54.57 9.96 5.93
N LYS A 20 53.79 10.37 4.92
CA LYS A 20 54.34 10.99 3.70
C LYS A 20 54.22 12.51 3.83
N LYS A 21 55.38 13.16 3.93
CA LYS A 21 55.60 14.59 4.13
C LYS A 21 55.10 15.44 2.95
N ARG A 22 54.45 16.56 3.32
CA ARG A 22 54.60 17.96 2.85
C ARG A 22 54.89 18.18 1.36
N SER A 23 53.96 18.89 0.69
CA SER A 23 54.36 19.97 -0.21
C SER A 23 53.93 21.29 0.44
N ILE A 24 54.92 22.14 0.67
CA ILE A 24 54.78 23.50 1.16
C ILE A 24 54.73 24.41 -0.07
N ASP A 25 53.62 25.10 -0.28
CA ASP A 25 53.69 26.40 -0.93
C ASP A 25 52.83 27.37 -0.14
N SER A 26 53.47 28.40 0.38
CA SER A 26 52.90 29.41 1.24
C SER A 26 52.77 30.68 0.43
N THR A 27 51.55 31.09 0.10
CA THR A 27 51.25 32.51 -0.12
C THR A 27 49.96 32.90 0.62
N PRO A 28 49.95 34.06 1.32
CA PRO A 28 48.87 34.42 2.22
C PRO A 28 47.84 35.30 1.50
N SER A 29 46.55 34.99 1.59
CA SER A 29 45.53 36.02 1.47
C SER A 29 44.14 35.54 1.86
N SER A 30 43.42 36.44 2.53
CA SER A 30 41.96 36.53 2.59
C SER A 30 41.21 35.52 3.46
N SER A 31 41.01 35.97 4.70
CA SER A 31 39.80 35.79 5.48
C SER A 31 38.52 35.80 4.62
N ARG A 32 37.88 34.63 4.49
CA ARG A 32 36.42 34.43 4.58
C ARG A 32 36.13 32.94 4.36
N LYS A 33 36.22 32.17 5.44
CA LYS A 33 35.75 30.79 5.47
C LYS A 33 34.23 30.85 5.39
N SER A 34 33.67 30.67 4.19
CA SER A 34 32.27 30.35 4.02
C SER A 34 32.01 29.09 4.83
N LYS A 35 31.34 29.28 5.97
CA LYS A 35 30.86 28.22 6.85
C LYS A 35 29.79 27.46 6.06
N LYS A 36 30.22 26.56 5.18
CA LYS A 36 29.37 25.46 4.72
C LYS A 36 29.08 24.66 5.97
N GLU A 37 27.88 24.84 6.49
CA GLU A 37 27.36 24.01 7.57
C GLU A 37 27.49 22.56 7.09
N ALA A 38 28.41 21.84 7.71
CA ALA A 38 28.56 20.43 7.49
C ALA A 38 27.28 19.81 8.06
N LYS A 39 26.27 19.62 7.21
CA LYS A 39 25.02 18.99 7.59
C LYS A 39 25.38 17.68 8.29
N GLY A 40 25.11 17.63 9.58
CA GLY A 40 25.52 16.54 10.44
C GLY A 40 24.97 15.23 9.90
N VAL A 41 25.67 14.12 10.16
CA VAL A 41 25.16 12.78 9.81
C VAL A 41 23.71 12.58 10.32
N GLY A 42 23.37 13.18 11.48
CA GLY A 42 22.01 13.21 12.02
C GLY A 42 20.98 14.02 11.20
N GLU A 43 21.36 15.14 10.58
CA GLU A 43 20.43 15.90 9.72
C GLU A 43 20.12 15.14 8.42
N LYS A 44 21.10 14.39 7.89
CA LYS A 44 20.86 13.51 6.73
C LYS A 44 19.91 12.37 7.07
N MET A 45 20.04 11.78 8.25
CA MET A 45 19.11 10.77 8.75
C MET A 45 17.71 11.33 8.98
N ALA A 46 17.59 12.55 9.54
CA ALA A 46 16.28 13.19 9.72
C ALA A 46 15.53 13.37 8.39
N ASN A 47 16.21 13.86 7.34
CA ASN A 47 15.60 13.98 6.01
C ASN A 47 15.19 12.61 5.42
N GLN A 48 15.93 11.54 5.74
CA GLN A 48 15.54 10.18 5.33
C GLN A 48 14.31 9.69 6.07
N ILE A 49 14.18 9.99 7.36
CA ILE A 49 13.00 9.66 8.17
C ILE A 49 11.77 10.43 7.67
N ASP A 50 11.89 11.74 7.43
CA ASP A 50 10.80 12.55 6.88
C ASP A 50 10.35 12.03 5.50
N HIS A 51 11.31 11.65 4.65
CA HIS A 51 11.01 11.04 3.37
C HIS A 51 10.32 9.68 3.50
N LEU A 52 10.71 8.84 4.47
CA LEU A 52 10.02 7.58 4.74
C LEU A 52 8.59 7.82 5.25
N ILE A 53 8.37 8.82 6.11
CA ILE A 53 7.04 9.22 6.58
C ILE A 53 6.17 9.65 5.41
N GLU A 54 6.70 10.47 4.50
CA GLU A 54 6.00 10.93 3.29
C GLU A 54 5.68 9.77 2.34
N VAL A 55 6.64 8.88 2.07
CA VAL A 55 6.44 7.71 1.20
C VAL A 55 5.42 6.73 1.78
N VAL A 56 5.37 6.58 3.12
CA VAL A 56 4.36 5.74 3.78
C VAL A 56 2.98 6.42 3.76
N ALA A 57 2.90 7.71 4.05
CA ALA A 57 1.65 8.47 3.99
C ALA A 57 1.05 8.44 2.58
N THR A 58 1.86 8.64 1.54
CA THR A 58 1.42 8.57 0.14
C THR A 58 1.02 7.17 -0.30
N ARG A 59 1.63 6.11 0.24
CA ARG A 59 1.19 4.72 0.01
C ARG A 59 -0.13 4.41 0.70
N GLN A 60 -0.39 4.96 1.89
CA GLN A 60 -1.68 4.77 2.57
C GLN A 60 -2.81 5.60 1.95
N LEU A 61 -2.51 6.83 1.52
CA LEU A 61 -3.47 7.71 0.85
C LEU A 61 -3.70 7.32 -0.61
N GLY A 62 -2.70 6.73 -1.27
CA GLY A 62 -2.79 6.22 -2.64
C GLY A 62 -3.57 4.91 -2.78
N ASP A 63 -3.96 4.29 -1.68
CA ASP A 63 -4.75 3.05 -1.63
C ASP A 63 -6.20 3.29 -1.15
N GLU A 64 -6.58 4.56 -0.90
CA GLU A 64 -7.97 4.91 -0.53
C GLU A 64 -8.95 4.78 -1.71
N GLU A 65 -8.45 4.73 -2.95
CA GLU A 65 -9.25 4.43 -4.15
C GLU A 65 -9.34 2.90 -4.41
N SER A 66 -8.40 2.08 -3.90
CA SER A 66 -8.30 0.64 -4.21
C SER A 66 -8.59 -0.31 -3.03
N THR A 67 -8.81 0.21 -1.83
CA THR A 67 -9.31 -0.57 -0.69
C THR A 67 -10.83 -0.49 -0.55
N ARG A 68 -11.57 -0.40 -1.65
CA ARG A 68 -13.03 -0.55 -1.61
C ARG A 68 -13.34 -1.99 -1.22
N SER A 69 -13.42 -2.20 0.09
CA SER A 69 -13.75 -3.47 0.71
C SER A 69 -14.93 -4.08 -0.03
N THR A 70 -14.82 -5.37 -0.35
CA THR A 70 -15.82 -6.05 -1.18
C THR A 70 -17.17 -5.91 -0.48
N PRO A 71 -18.21 -5.39 -1.15
CA PRO A 71 -19.49 -5.14 -0.51
C PRO A 71 -20.02 -6.40 0.17
N THR A 72 -20.50 -6.26 1.40
CA THR A 72 -21.15 -7.35 2.11
C THR A 72 -22.57 -7.54 1.57
N ILE A 73 -23.19 -8.67 1.90
CA ILE A 73 -24.61 -8.89 1.58
C ILE A 73 -25.47 -7.79 2.23
N ILE A 74 -25.14 -7.43 3.48
CA ILE A 74 -25.86 -6.39 4.24
C ILE A 74 -25.77 -5.03 3.54
N ASP A 75 -24.62 -4.67 2.97
CA ASP A 75 -24.48 -3.42 2.21
C ASP A 75 -25.35 -3.41 0.96
N CYS A 76 -25.45 -4.56 0.28
CA CYS A 76 -26.30 -4.71 -0.90
C CYS A 76 -27.79 -4.64 -0.53
N ILE A 77 -28.21 -5.29 0.56
CA ILE A 77 -29.58 -5.23 1.08
C ILE A 77 -29.94 -3.79 1.47
N LYS A 78 -29.09 -3.09 2.22
CA LYS A 78 -29.32 -1.68 2.55
C LYS A 78 -29.49 -0.81 1.30
N ARG A 79 -28.70 -1.08 0.26
CA ARG A 79 -28.80 -0.35 -1.00
C ARG A 79 -30.06 -0.72 -1.78
N LEU A 80 -30.53 -1.96 -1.68
CA LEU A 80 -31.78 -2.43 -2.26
C LEU A 80 -33.00 -1.84 -1.54
N ASP A 81 -32.99 -1.82 -0.22
CA ASP A 81 -34.06 -1.22 0.61
C ASP A 81 -34.22 0.29 0.36
N ALA A 82 -33.16 0.96 -0.09
CA ALA A 82 -33.18 2.37 -0.46
C ALA A 82 -33.73 2.64 -1.89
N MET A 83 -34.12 1.60 -2.64
CA MET A 83 -34.70 1.73 -3.97
C MET A 83 -36.22 1.73 -3.91
N ASP A 84 -36.84 2.90 -4.08
CA ASP A 84 -38.31 3.05 -4.07
C ASP A 84 -39.03 2.19 -5.12
N GLN A 85 -38.32 1.80 -6.20
CA GLN A 85 -38.88 0.98 -7.28
C GLN A 85 -39.00 -0.50 -6.93
N VAL A 86 -38.36 -0.97 -5.85
CA VAL A 86 -38.37 -2.39 -5.44
C VAL A 86 -39.20 -2.51 -4.18
N ASN A 87 -40.38 -3.12 -4.30
CA ASN A 87 -41.22 -3.38 -3.13
C ASN A 87 -40.57 -4.43 -2.21
N SER A 88 -40.34 -4.06 -0.94
CA SER A 88 -39.88 -4.98 0.10
C SER A 88 -40.89 -6.12 0.25
N GLY A 89 -40.45 -7.35 -0.03
CA GLY A 89 -41.29 -8.55 -0.01
C GLY A 89 -41.81 -9.01 -1.38
N SER A 90 -41.46 -8.32 -2.47
CA SER A 90 -41.67 -8.84 -3.83
C SER A 90 -40.76 -10.04 -4.13
N GLU A 91 -41.14 -10.88 -5.09
CA GLU A 91 -40.29 -11.98 -5.58
C GLU A 91 -38.93 -11.46 -6.06
N LEU A 92 -38.93 -10.34 -6.79
CA LEU A 92 -37.70 -9.69 -7.25
C LEU A 92 -36.79 -9.25 -6.09
N TYR A 93 -37.37 -8.84 -4.95
CA TYR A 93 -36.61 -8.48 -3.76
C TYR A 93 -35.90 -9.72 -3.17
N PHE A 94 -36.64 -10.78 -2.90
CA PHE A 94 -36.05 -12.01 -2.34
C PHE A 94 -35.05 -12.65 -3.30
N TYR A 95 -35.36 -12.63 -4.59
CA TYR A 95 -34.43 -13.01 -5.64
C TYR A 95 -33.11 -12.25 -5.56
N ALA A 96 -33.17 -10.92 -5.43
CA ALA A 96 -31.97 -10.10 -5.33
C ALA A 96 -31.14 -10.44 -4.07
N VAL A 97 -31.81 -10.69 -2.94
CA VAL A 97 -31.14 -11.13 -1.69
C VAL A 97 -30.39 -12.45 -1.91
N ASP A 98 -31.02 -13.42 -2.55
CA ASP A 98 -30.39 -14.71 -2.87
C ASP A 98 -29.23 -14.52 -3.86
N LEU A 99 -29.41 -13.69 -4.88
CA LEU A 99 -28.42 -13.35 -5.89
C LEU A 99 -27.16 -12.74 -5.23
N PHE A 100 -27.33 -11.91 -4.20
CA PHE A 100 -26.24 -11.29 -3.46
C PHE A 100 -25.39 -12.28 -2.66
N SER A 101 -25.78 -13.55 -2.52
CA SER A 101 -24.90 -14.58 -1.97
C SER A 101 -23.59 -14.70 -2.75
N LYS A 102 -23.62 -14.45 -4.07
CA LYS A 102 -22.44 -14.52 -4.94
C LYS A 102 -21.70 -13.18 -4.99
N LYS A 103 -20.40 -13.22 -4.69
CA LYS A 103 -19.53 -12.03 -4.58
C LYS A 103 -19.52 -11.16 -5.84
N ASN A 104 -19.45 -11.78 -7.02
CA ASN A 104 -19.44 -11.09 -8.30
C ASN A 104 -20.72 -10.27 -8.51
N TYR A 105 -21.89 -10.81 -8.14
CA TYR A 105 -23.15 -10.09 -8.28
C TYR A 105 -23.27 -8.91 -7.32
N ARG A 106 -22.75 -9.03 -6.09
CA ARG A 106 -22.65 -7.88 -5.18
C ARG A 106 -21.81 -6.75 -5.77
N MET A 107 -20.65 -7.08 -6.34
CA MET A 107 -19.78 -6.10 -6.99
C MET A 107 -20.48 -5.41 -8.15
N THR A 108 -21.15 -6.18 -9.03
CA THR A 108 -21.89 -5.64 -10.17
C THR A 108 -23.03 -4.72 -9.72
N PHE A 109 -23.87 -5.17 -8.79
CA PHE A 109 -24.99 -4.38 -8.26
C PHE A 109 -24.54 -3.07 -7.61
N MET A 110 -23.47 -3.13 -6.82
CA MET A 110 -22.93 -1.96 -6.14
C MET A 110 -22.20 -1.01 -7.09
N GLY A 111 -21.67 -1.51 -8.20
CA GLY A 111 -20.97 -0.72 -9.22
C GLY A 111 -21.88 0.17 -10.06
N PHE A 112 -23.16 -0.14 -10.20
CA PHE A 112 -24.10 0.73 -10.93
C PHE A 112 -24.44 1.96 -10.10
N GLU A 113 -24.24 3.18 -10.58
CA GLU A 113 -24.54 4.37 -9.76
C GLU A 113 -26.05 4.63 -9.61
N LYS A 114 -26.78 4.52 -10.72
CA LYS A 114 -28.21 4.90 -10.81
C LYS A 114 -29.13 3.76 -10.34
N PRO A 115 -30.19 4.05 -9.55
CA PRO A 115 -31.13 3.03 -9.08
C PRO A 115 -31.88 2.34 -10.23
N ASP A 116 -32.29 3.07 -11.28
CA ASP A 116 -32.98 2.47 -12.43
C ASP A 116 -32.11 1.46 -13.19
N VAL A 117 -30.78 1.69 -13.23
CA VAL A 117 -29.84 0.76 -13.86
C VAL A 117 -29.72 -0.52 -13.03
N ARG A 118 -29.64 -0.39 -11.70
CA ARG A 118 -29.68 -1.55 -10.78
C ARG A 118 -30.96 -2.35 -10.95
N LEU A 119 -32.11 -1.67 -11.00
CA LEU A 119 -33.41 -2.30 -11.16
C LEU A 119 -33.49 -3.07 -12.47
N LYS A 120 -33.11 -2.44 -13.59
CA LYS A 120 -33.15 -3.06 -14.90
C LYS A 120 -32.24 -4.29 -14.97
N TRP A 121 -31.07 -4.21 -14.37
CA TRP A 121 -30.16 -5.36 -14.27
C TRP A 121 -30.77 -6.49 -13.44
N LEU A 122 -31.36 -6.21 -12.28
CA LEU A 122 -32.04 -7.23 -11.46
C LEU A 122 -33.20 -7.89 -12.23
N GLN A 123 -34.01 -7.11 -12.94
CA GLN A 123 -35.10 -7.62 -13.77
C GLN A 123 -34.59 -8.53 -14.90
N GLN A 124 -33.47 -8.18 -15.52
CA GLN A 124 -32.83 -9.05 -16.52
C GLN A 124 -32.34 -10.35 -15.90
N MET A 125 -31.68 -10.31 -14.74
CA MET A 125 -31.23 -11.50 -14.03
C MET A 125 -32.42 -12.41 -13.68
N TYR A 126 -33.47 -11.83 -13.12
CA TYR A 126 -34.72 -12.53 -12.79
C TYR A 126 -35.34 -13.19 -14.02
N ALA A 127 -35.49 -12.42 -15.11
CA ALA A 127 -36.06 -12.93 -16.35
C ALA A 127 -35.22 -14.06 -16.94
N MET A 128 -33.88 -13.97 -16.92
CA MET A 128 -33.02 -15.04 -17.44
C MET A 128 -33.16 -16.34 -16.66
N GLU A 129 -33.32 -16.28 -15.34
CA GLU A 129 -33.48 -17.46 -14.49
C GLU A 129 -34.85 -18.13 -14.68
N HIS A 130 -35.89 -17.32 -14.81
CA HIS A 130 -37.27 -17.81 -14.97
C HIS A 130 -37.68 -18.03 -16.44
N SER A 131 -36.79 -17.72 -17.41
CA SER A 131 -36.97 -18.10 -18.81
C SER A 131 -36.42 -19.50 -19.12
N LEU A 132 -35.81 -20.17 -18.13
CA LEU A 132 -35.20 -21.50 -18.29
C LEU A 132 -36.09 -22.65 -17.78
N GLU A 133 -37.28 -22.34 -17.28
CA GLU A 133 -38.35 -23.30 -16.93
C GLU A 133 -39.41 -23.39 -18.03
#